data_AF-A0AAU9Z797-F1
#
_entry.id   AF-A0AAU9Z797-F1
#
_cell.length_a   1.000
_cell.length_b   1.000
_cell.length_c   1.000
_cell.angle_alpha   90.00
_cell.angle_beta   90.00
_cell.angle_gamma   90.00
#
_symmetry.space_group_name_H-M   'P 1'
#
loop_
_entity.id
_entity.type
_entity.pdbx_description
1 polymer ?
#
loop_
_entity_poly.entity_id
_entity_poly.type
_entity_poly.pdbx_seq_one_letter_code
_entity_poly.pdbx_strand_id
1 'polypeptide(L)' 'MYPSNKKKKVWREEKERLLKMTLEERRKEYIRDYVPLSTILSWKEEMKIKGQNDENLWRNTADLSFGICRRSSWD' A
#
# COMPACT_ATOMS: atom_id res chain seq x y z
N MET A 1 -29.49 41.04 -5.13
CA MET A 1 -28.99 39.86 -5.88
C MET A 1 -27.72 39.36 -5.17
N TYR A 2 -27.70 38.13 -4.65
CA TYR A 2 -26.53 37.61 -3.90
C TYR A 2 -25.26 37.67 -4.79
N PRO A 3 -24.10 38.10 -4.27
CA PRO A 3 -22.88 38.17 -5.06
C PRO A 3 -22.60 36.79 -5.63
N SER A 4 -22.70 36.65 -6.96
CA SER A 4 -22.54 35.38 -7.64
C SER A 4 -21.25 34.71 -7.17
N ASN A 5 -21.39 33.43 -6.85
CA ASN A 5 -20.43 32.62 -6.12
C ASN A 5 -19.17 32.38 -6.98
N LYS A 6 -18.31 33.39 -7.13
CA LYS A 6 -17.10 33.37 -8.00
C LYS A 6 -16.18 32.21 -7.65
N LYS A 7 -16.07 31.88 -6.35
CA LYS A 7 -15.33 30.71 -5.86
C LYS A 7 -15.87 29.40 -6.41
N LYS A 8 -17.19 29.29 -6.62
CA LYS A 8 -17.80 28.11 -7.24
C LYS A 8 -17.44 27.91 -8.70
N LYS A 9 -17.07 28.97 -9.41
CA LYS A 9 -16.66 28.89 -10.82
C LYS A 9 -15.22 28.38 -10.93
N VAL A 10 -14.33 28.93 -10.11
CA VAL A 10 -12.89 28.58 -10.10
C VAL A 10 -12.66 27.10 -9.78
N TRP A 11 -13.31 26.52 -8.75
CA TRP A 11 -13.12 25.09 -8.46
C TRP A 11 -13.71 24.17 -9.53
N ARG A 12 -14.76 24.60 -10.25
CA ARG A 12 -15.37 23.81 -11.32
C ARG A 12 -14.47 23.75 -12.54
N GLU A 13 -13.91 24.90 -12.94
CA GLU A 13 -12.98 25.00 -14.06
C GLU A 13 -11.70 24.19 -13.79
N GLU A 14 -11.11 24.34 -12.60
CA GLU A 14 -9.91 23.57 -12.25
C GLU A 14 -10.21 22.08 -12.10
N LYS A 15 -11.38 21.70 -11.55
CA LYS A 15 -11.81 20.30 -11.50
C LYS A 15 -11.95 19.69 -12.90
N GLU A 16 -12.55 20.40 -13.85
CA GLU A 16 -12.69 19.94 -15.23
C GLU A 16 -11.34 19.84 -15.95
N ARG A 17 -10.44 20.81 -15.74
CA ARG A 17 -9.06 20.76 -16.27
C ARG A 17 -8.34 19.50 -15.76
N LEU A 18 -8.37 19.31 -14.45
CA LEU A 18 -7.71 18.21 -13.74
C LEU A 18 -8.26 16.83 -14.09
N LEU A 19 -9.53 16.73 -14.51
CA LEU A 19 -10.17 15.47 -14.91
C LEU A 19 -9.91 15.12 -16.38
N LYS A 20 -9.68 16.13 -17.24
CA LYS A 20 -9.36 15.94 -18.67
C LYS A 20 -7.89 15.60 -18.93
N MET A 21 -6.99 15.97 -18.01
CA MET A 21 -5.56 15.64 -18.13
C MET A 21 -5.28 14.16 -17.86
N THR A 22 -4.22 13.66 -18.48
CA THR A 22 -3.71 12.31 -18.23
C THR A 22 -2.96 12.22 -16.90
N LEU A 23 -2.86 11.01 -16.36
CA LEU A 23 -2.17 10.73 -15.09
C LEU A 23 -0.69 11.14 -15.14
N GLU A 24 -0.07 11.02 -16.30
CA GLU A 24 1.32 11.35 -16.58
C GLU A 24 1.56 12.87 -16.55
N GLU A 25 0.65 13.66 -17.11
CA GLU A 25 0.72 15.12 -17.06
C GLU A 25 0.45 15.63 -15.64
N ARG A 26 -0.49 15.01 -14.92
CA ARG A 26 -0.75 15.30 -13.50
C ARG A 26 0.48 15.07 -12.62
N ARG A 27 1.24 14.01 -12.87
CA ARG A 27 2.46 13.66 -12.11
C ARG A 27 3.57 14.69 -12.25
N LYS A 28 3.65 15.42 -13.36
CA LYS A 28 4.65 16.48 -13.58
C LYS A 28 4.41 17.72 -12.73
N GLU A 29 3.15 17.99 -12.35
CA GLU A 29 2.78 19.14 -11.51
C GLU A 29 2.91 18.85 -10.00
N TYR A 30 3.33 17.65 -9.61
CA TYR A 30 3.47 17.30 -8.19
C TYR A 30 4.71 17.95 -7.58
N ILE A 31 4.48 18.88 -6.65
CA ILE A 31 5.54 19.56 -5.86
C ILE A 31 6.13 18.61 -4.80
N ARG A 32 5.40 17.53 -4.45
CA ARG A 32 5.77 16.56 -3.41
C ARG A 32 5.87 15.15 -3.97
N ASP A 33 6.68 14.34 -3.31
CA ASP A 33 6.72 12.90 -3.53
C ASP A 33 5.33 12.30 -3.38
N TYR A 34 5.01 11.34 -4.25
CA TYR A 34 3.73 10.65 -4.26
C TYR A 34 3.94 9.14 -4.17
N VAL A 35 2.98 8.45 -3.55
CA VAL A 35 2.97 6.99 -3.48
C VAL A 35 2.08 6.45 -4.59
N PRO A 36 2.59 5.64 -5.54
CA PRO A 36 1.76 5.00 -6.56
C PRO A 36 0.75 4.03 -5.92
N LEU A 37 -0.44 3.91 -6.51
CA LEU A 37 -1.40 2.90 -6.07
C LEU A 37 -0.86 1.48 -6.23
N SER A 38 -0.05 1.25 -7.26
CA SER A 38 0.57 -0.06 -7.54
C SER A 38 1.54 -0.52 -6.45
N THR A 39 2.07 0.39 -5.62
CA THR A 39 2.95 0.03 -4.51
C THR A 39 2.19 -0.23 -3.22
N ILE A 40 0.91 0.14 -3.15
CA ILE A 40 0.04 -0.13 -2.01
C ILE A 40 -0.56 -1.52 -2.23
N LEU A 41 -0.18 -2.46 -1.37
CA LEU A 41 -0.71 -3.81 -1.41
C LEU A 41 -2.22 -3.81 -1.13
N SER A 42 -2.94 -4.68 -1.84
CA SER A 42 -4.32 -4.98 -1.47
C SER A 42 -4.36 -5.80 -0.18
N TRP A 43 -5.47 -5.69 0.56
CA TRP A 43 -5.69 -6.51 1.76
C TRP A 43 -5.57 -8.02 1.47
N LYS A 44 -6.00 -8.44 0.27
CA LYS A 44 -5.86 -9.84 -0.19
C LYS A 44 -4.39 -10.27 -0.30
N GLU A 45 -3.54 -9.41 -0.85
CA GLU A 45 -2.10 -9.68 -0.99
C GLU A 45 -1.40 -9.65 0.38
N GLU A 46 -1.81 -8.74 1.26
CA GLU A 46 -1.28 -8.66 2.62
C GLU A 46 -1.59 -9.92 3.44
N MET A 47 -2.81 -10.46 3.34
CA MET A 47 -3.20 -11.70 4.02
C MET A 47 -2.44 -12.92 3.49
N LYS A 48 -2.06 -12.93 2.21
CA LYS A 48 -1.25 -14.01 1.63
C LYS A 48 0.19 -14.01 2.19
N ILE A 49 0.77 -12.82 2.38
CA ILE A 49 2.11 -12.66 2.95
C ILE A 49 2.14 -13.07 4.43
N LYS A 50 1.09 -12.73 5.18
CA LYS A 50 0.94 -13.16 6.58
C LYS A 50 0.82 -14.69 6.70
N GLY A 51 -0.03 -15.33 5.90
CA GLY A 51 -0.19 -16.79 5.93
C GLY A 51 1.10 -17.57 5.60
N GLN A 52 1.91 -17.09 4.64
CA GLN A 52 3.20 -17.71 4.32
C GLN A 52 4.26 -17.50 5.41
N ASN A 53 4.26 -16.34 6.07
CA ASN A 53 5.17 -16.09 7.18
C ASN A 53 4.82 -16.93 8.41
N ASP A 54 3.52 -17.12 8.69
CA ASP A 54 3.08 -17.98 9.78
C ASP A 54 3.47 -19.43 9.53
N GLU A 55 3.22 -20.00 8.34
CA GLU A 55 3.66 -21.37 8.00
C GLU A 55 5.19 -21.56 8.12
N ASN A 56 5.96 -20.58 7.66
CA ASN A 56 7.42 -20.62 7.79
C ASN A 56 7.87 -20.47 9.25
N LEU A 57 7.18 -19.66 10.06
CA LEU A 57 7.45 -19.52 11.48
C LEU A 57 7.17 -20.82 12.24
N TRP A 58 6.04 -21.49 11.97
CA TRP A 58 5.70 -22.78 12.56
C TRP A 58 6.67 -23.88 12.14
N ARG A 59 7.09 -23.91 10.86
CA ARG A 59 8.09 -24.88 10.39
C ARG A 59 9.46 -24.65 11.02
N ASN A 60 9.93 -23.41 11.07
CA ASN A 60 11.21 -23.06 11.69
C ASN A 60 11.23 -23.35 13.20
N THR A 61 10.15 -23.06 13.91
CA THR A 61 10.02 -23.36 15.35
C THR A 61 9.96 -24.86 15.61
N ALA A 62 9.26 -25.63 14.77
CA ALA A 62 9.26 -27.08 14.82
C ALA A 62 10.69 -27.62 14.58
N ASP A 63 11.39 -27.19 13.55
CA ASP A 63 12.74 -27.64 13.22
C ASP A 63 13.76 -27.31 14.33
N LEU A 64 13.66 -26.12 14.95
CA LEU A 64 14.42 -25.75 16.14
C LEU A 64 14.10 -26.66 17.34
N SER A 65 12.82 -26.95 17.58
CA SER A 65 12.40 -27.82 18.68
C SER A 65 12.88 -29.27 18.50
N PHE A 66 12.84 -29.79 17.26
CA PHE A 66 13.36 -31.11 16.92
C PHE A 66 14.89 -31.18 17.06
N GLY A 67 15.60 -30.10 16.68
CA GLY A 67 17.04 -29.98 16.86
C GLY A 67 17.47 -29.99 18.33
N ILE A 68 16.74 -29.28 19.19
CA ILE A 68 16.98 -29.24 20.64
C ILE A 68 16.76 -30.62 21.27
N CYS A 69 15.65 -31.30 20.95
CA CYS A 69 15.38 -32.66 21.44
C CYS A 69 16.46 -33.66 21.03
N ARG A 70 17.00 -33.56 19.80
CA ARG A 70 18.09 -34.46 19.37
C ARG A 70 19.40 -34.18 20.12
N ARG A 71 19.69 -32.94 20.53
CA ARG A 71 20.92 -32.61 21.24
C ARG A 71 20.91 -33.12 22.69
N SER A 72 19.74 -33.18 23.34
CA SER A 72 19.59 -33.73 24.71
C SER A 72 19.64 -35.27 24.79
N SER A 73 19.68 -35.99 23.66
CA SER A 73 19.74 -37.46 23.64
C SER A 73 21.17 -38.03 23.57
N TRP A 74 22.18 -37.16 23.55
CA TRP A 74 23.60 -37.53 23.45
C TRP A 74 24.44 -37.02 24.64
N ASP A 75 23.81 -36.79 25.80
CA ASP A 75 24.45 -36.58 27.11
C ASP A 75 24.01 -37.68 28.09
#